data_AF-A0A3F2REY7-F1
#
_entry.id   AF-A0A3F2REY7-F1
#
_cell.length_a   1.000
_cell.length_b   1.000
_cell.length_c   1.000
_cell.angle_alpha   90.00
_cell.angle_beta   90.00
_cell.angle_gamma   90.00
#
_symmetry.space_group_name_H-M   'P 1'
#
loop_
_entity.id
_entity.type
_entity.pdbx_description
1 polymer ?
#
loop_
_entity_poly.entity_id
_entity_poly.type
_entity_poly.pdbx_seq_one_letter_code
_entity_poly.pdbx_strand_id
1 'polypeptide(L)'
;MSASMSKTIETITTTHPKYIFLTAKSGAGKTYFSNQLKDYKVLELDKVVHMTGLQFAIAGRNAFAMYKNRLSESVMTAFVNNIHSFLERNATTLIVVEGAISDASLVRRIFSGPYAVFTFVYLYPTDEEVYAERLMKRFTFESTNNVRSLAIWPDVTPELEAEPLTSPKLREFMHRMARESIAKSKDRYRYFVDNGFDVCRGPGEGGTYGLLAENGPCTVNDNLSTSTNPYSWTTVANMVWVDLPANSGFSYSTVAEDDEFTDERVAESVFWFLQRFFKKHRELQGRKLFLVGESYGGHFVPSVAHYIWKKQHNHLFDKADPDLIPINLHGIAIGNGLTDSVEVYSHTVDMAVNNAYNITLVNETQLAALTAAAPKCRGLMTKCQTNTSICQEAGSFWQTKQYSPLLETGRSPYDIRKECETAVWDSVACQLKMSKIKAYLDSPQVREFLGVDPSFGEWAMLNYTINANFFGAPHYSGFISVADKVSDLLNAGLHVLLYVGDADLLCNIYAIKATAEKLKWSGSGDFNATKECLYLTASGISNAGTVRSYSRLTYVAVHNAGHMVPGDQPELALDVISKFIRNETF
;
A
#
# COMPACT_ATOMS: atom_id res chain seq x y z
N MET A 1 -54.31 30.78 -2.53
CA MET A 1 -54.28 29.41 -3.09
C MET A 1 -53.17 28.65 -2.37
N SER A 2 -53.54 27.69 -1.53
CA SER A 2 -52.65 26.96 -0.62
C SER A 2 -52.63 25.46 -0.94
N ALA A 3 -51.59 24.78 -0.47
CA ALA A 3 -51.60 23.34 -0.15
C ALA A 3 -51.71 22.28 -1.27
N SER A 4 -50.98 22.39 -2.40
CA SER A 4 -50.83 21.24 -3.33
C SER A 4 -49.39 20.80 -3.70
N MET A 5 -48.32 21.55 -3.37
CA MET A 5 -46.94 21.18 -3.73
C MET A 5 -46.23 20.20 -2.76
N SER A 6 -46.93 19.64 -1.78
CA SER A 6 -46.32 18.83 -0.70
C SER A 6 -46.73 17.35 -0.69
N LYS A 7 -47.34 16.80 -1.76
CA LYS A 7 -48.03 15.50 -1.66
C LYS A 7 -47.86 14.54 -2.86
N THR A 8 -46.63 14.05 -3.06
CA THR A 8 -46.38 12.88 -3.94
C THR A 8 -45.27 11.93 -3.43
N ILE A 9 -44.94 11.93 -2.14
CA ILE A 9 -44.02 10.91 -1.55
C ILE A 9 -44.56 10.40 -0.21
N GLU A 10 -45.68 9.68 -0.30
CA GLU A 10 -46.11 8.56 0.56
C GLU A 10 -46.60 7.49 -0.44
N THR A 11 -46.18 6.22 -0.41
CA THR A 11 -45.97 5.35 0.75
C THR A 11 -44.90 4.28 0.46
N ILE A 12 -43.78 4.23 1.20
CA ILE A 12 -42.96 2.99 1.38
C ILE A 12 -42.46 2.90 2.84
N THR A 13 -43.36 2.36 3.67
CA THR A 13 -43.18 1.55 4.89
C THR A 13 -41.94 1.70 5.80
N THR A 14 -42.26 1.62 7.10
CA THR A 14 -41.40 1.74 8.28
C THR A 14 -40.38 0.62 8.43
N THR A 15 -39.23 0.79 7.79
CA THR A 15 -37.94 0.17 8.15
C THR A 15 -36.85 1.19 7.83
N HIS A 16 -35.91 1.38 8.75
CA HIS A 16 -34.66 2.09 8.48
C HIS A 16 -33.74 1.12 7.74
N PRO A 17 -33.50 1.30 6.43
CA PRO A 17 -32.60 0.41 5.70
C PRO A 17 -31.16 0.60 6.20
N LYS A 18 -30.36 -0.46 6.17
CA LYS A 18 -28.92 -0.38 6.42
C LYS A 18 -28.17 0.20 5.22
N TYR A 19 -28.71 0.04 4.02
CA TYR A 19 -28.12 0.48 2.75
C TYR A 19 -29.16 1.07 1.79
N ILE A 20 -28.76 2.09 1.02
CA ILE A 20 -29.55 2.69 -0.07
C ILE A 20 -28.79 2.54 -1.38
N PHE A 21 -29.37 1.81 -2.32
CA PHE A 21 -28.82 1.62 -3.66
C PHE A 21 -29.37 2.66 -4.63
N LEU A 22 -28.52 3.53 -5.16
CA LEU A 22 -28.86 4.42 -6.27
C LEU A 22 -28.53 3.73 -7.59
N THR A 23 -29.51 3.49 -8.46
CA THR A 23 -29.29 2.75 -9.72
C THR A 23 -30.17 3.26 -10.86
N ALA A 24 -29.72 3.10 -12.11
CA ALA A 24 -30.59 3.21 -13.29
C ALA A 24 -30.68 1.88 -14.03
N LYS A 25 -31.65 1.07 -13.62
CA LYS A 25 -32.41 0.19 -14.53
C LYS A 25 -33.59 -0.39 -13.78
N SER A 26 -34.80 -0.10 -14.24
CA SER A 26 -35.99 -0.85 -13.80
C SER A 26 -35.88 -2.32 -14.24
N GLY A 27 -35.64 -3.23 -13.29
CA GLY A 27 -36.01 -4.65 -13.38
C GLY A 27 -35.01 -5.66 -13.96
N ALA A 28 -33.96 -5.24 -14.70
CA ALA A 28 -33.07 -6.19 -15.41
C ALA A 28 -31.62 -6.26 -14.87
N GLY A 29 -31.35 -5.69 -13.69
CA GLY A 29 -29.98 -5.52 -13.19
C GLY A 29 -29.88 -5.28 -11.69
N LYS A 30 -30.44 -6.18 -10.87
CA LYS A 30 -29.89 -6.35 -9.51
C LYS A 30 -28.50 -6.95 -9.67
N THR A 31 -27.45 -6.19 -9.39
CA THR A 31 -26.09 -6.71 -9.54
C THR A 31 -25.77 -7.75 -8.45
N TYR A 32 -24.57 -8.33 -8.51
CA TYR A 32 -24.09 -9.29 -7.52
C TYR A 32 -24.23 -8.76 -6.07
N PHE A 33 -24.00 -7.46 -5.83
CA PHE A 33 -24.03 -6.87 -4.49
C PHE A 33 -25.45 -6.73 -3.91
N SER A 34 -26.38 -6.13 -4.65
CA SER A 34 -27.77 -5.95 -4.21
C SER A 34 -28.58 -7.25 -4.09
N ASN A 35 -28.08 -8.39 -4.60
CA ASN A 35 -28.67 -9.71 -4.35
C ASN A 35 -28.12 -10.43 -3.11
N GLN A 36 -26.95 -10.03 -2.60
CA GLN A 36 -26.27 -10.66 -1.45
C GLN A 36 -26.56 -9.96 -0.12
N LEU A 37 -27.05 -8.71 -0.15
CA LEU A 37 -27.29 -7.88 1.02
C LEU A 37 -28.75 -7.93 1.47
N LYS A 38 -28.96 -7.89 2.79
CA LYS A 38 -30.27 -7.79 3.43
C LYS A 38 -30.54 -6.34 3.87
N ASP A 39 -31.81 -6.01 4.09
CA ASP A 39 -32.27 -4.75 4.69
C ASP A 39 -31.82 -3.48 3.94
N TYR A 40 -32.00 -3.47 2.62
CA TYR A 40 -31.71 -2.32 1.76
C TYR A 40 -32.96 -1.68 1.13
N LYS A 41 -32.87 -0.40 0.76
CA LYS A 41 -33.82 0.28 -0.15
C LYS A 41 -33.11 0.61 -1.47
N VAL A 42 -33.88 0.80 -2.54
CA VAL A 42 -33.36 1.18 -3.87
C VAL A 42 -34.02 2.47 -4.33
N LEU A 43 -33.23 3.46 -4.70
CA LEU A 43 -33.68 4.63 -5.46
C LEU A 43 -33.37 4.38 -6.94
N GLU A 44 -34.40 4.01 -7.70
CA GLU A 44 -34.33 3.90 -9.15
C GLU A 44 -34.36 5.30 -9.78
N LEU A 45 -33.24 5.73 -10.33
CA LEU A 45 -33.10 7.00 -11.04
C LEU A 45 -34.09 7.13 -12.20
N ASP A 46 -34.47 6.02 -12.85
CA ASP A 46 -35.45 6.02 -13.96
C ASP A 46 -36.81 6.59 -13.51
N LYS A 47 -37.20 6.30 -12.26
CA LYS A 47 -38.44 6.84 -11.65
C LYS A 47 -38.29 8.34 -11.38
N VAL A 48 -37.12 8.79 -10.92
CA VAL A 48 -36.84 10.21 -10.67
C VAL A 48 -36.80 11.02 -11.98
N VAL A 49 -36.18 10.48 -13.03
CA VAL A 49 -36.18 11.04 -14.39
C VAL A 49 -37.60 11.12 -14.94
N HIS A 50 -38.42 10.09 -14.77
CA HIS A 50 -39.81 10.09 -15.22
C HIS A 50 -40.66 11.13 -14.48
N MET A 51 -40.58 11.21 -13.15
CA MET A 51 -41.33 12.19 -12.35
C MET A 51 -40.92 13.63 -12.67
N THR A 52 -39.62 13.90 -12.78
CA THR A 52 -39.12 15.23 -13.17
C THR A 52 -39.50 15.54 -14.62
N GLY A 53 -39.51 14.54 -15.51
CA GLY A 53 -39.97 14.69 -16.89
C GLY A 53 -41.43 15.16 -16.95
N LEU A 54 -42.33 14.49 -16.23
CA LEU A 54 -43.73 14.88 -16.12
C LEU A 54 -43.92 16.31 -15.60
N GLN A 55 -43.15 16.70 -14.57
CA GLN A 55 -43.21 18.05 -13.98
C GLN A 55 -42.93 19.17 -15.00
N PHE A 56 -42.11 18.91 -16.04
CA PHE A 56 -41.75 19.86 -17.08
C PHE A 56 -42.35 19.52 -18.46
N ALA A 57 -43.32 18.60 -18.52
CA ALA A 57 -43.92 18.07 -19.75
C ALA A 57 -42.91 17.43 -20.75
N ILE A 58 -41.78 16.94 -20.25
CA ILE A 58 -40.73 16.26 -21.01
C ILE A 58 -40.97 14.75 -20.98
N ALA A 59 -41.48 14.21 -22.09
CA ALA A 59 -41.89 12.81 -22.17
C ALA A 59 -40.85 11.87 -22.82
N GLY A 60 -40.96 10.58 -22.50
CA GLY A 60 -40.26 9.50 -23.20
C GLY A 60 -38.73 9.66 -23.23
N ARG A 61 -38.13 9.39 -24.41
CA ARG A 61 -36.66 9.42 -24.60
C ARG A 61 -36.01 10.77 -24.27
N ASN A 62 -36.74 11.88 -24.36
CA ASN A 62 -36.19 13.20 -24.07
C ASN A 62 -35.93 13.41 -22.57
N ALA A 63 -36.68 12.76 -21.68
CA ALA A 63 -36.43 12.82 -20.24
C ALA A 63 -35.07 12.18 -19.88
N PHE A 64 -34.67 11.11 -20.57
CA PHE A 64 -33.38 10.43 -20.36
C PHE A 64 -32.15 11.31 -20.69
N ALA A 65 -32.32 12.47 -21.33
CA ALA A 65 -31.26 13.47 -21.46
C ALA A 65 -30.81 14.03 -20.09
N MET A 66 -31.62 13.88 -19.02
CA MET A 66 -31.21 14.17 -17.65
C MET A 66 -29.97 13.38 -17.23
N TYR A 67 -29.87 12.09 -17.59
CA TYR A 67 -28.69 11.26 -17.26
C TYR A 67 -27.37 11.79 -17.84
N LYS A 68 -27.44 12.60 -18.90
CA LYS A 68 -26.29 13.20 -19.58
C LYS A 68 -26.07 14.66 -19.18
N ASN A 69 -26.82 15.19 -18.20
CA ASN A 69 -26.87 16.60 -17.80
C ASN A 69 -27.22 17.57 -18.96
N ARG A 70 -28.02 17.14 -19.95
CA ARG A 70 -28.25 17.88 -21.21
C ARG A 70 -29.58 18.64 -21.29
N LEU A 71 -30.33 18.76 -20.20
CA LEU A 71 -31.56 19.57 -20.16
C LEU A 71 -31.29 20.92 -19.48
N SER A 72 -32.26 21.84 -19.54
CA SER A 72 -32.12 23.18 -18.97
C SER A 72 -31.80 23.13 -17.48
N GLU A 73 -31.12 24.16 -16.99
CA GLU A 73 -30.69 24.24 -15.59
C GLU A 73 -31.87 24.07 -14.62
N SER A 74 -33.03 24.67 -14.91
CA SER A 74 -34.28 24.51 -14.16
C SER A 74 -34.74 23.05 -14.03
N VAL A 75 -34.69 22.29 -15.12
CA VAL A 75 -35.06 20.87 -15.16
C VAL A 75 -34.03 20.03 -14.39
N MET A 76 -32.75 20.28 -14.61
CA MET A 76 -31.68 19.54 -13.94
C MET A 76 -31.61 19.84 -12.44
N THR A 77 -31.93 21.06 -12.00
CA THR A 77 -32.01 21.42 -10.58
C THR A 77 -33.22 20.77 -9.93
N ALA A 78 -34.37 20.70 -10.59
CA ALA A 78 -35.50 19.92 -10.09
C ALA A 78 -35.19 18.42 -9.99
N PHE A 79 -34.50 17.85 -10.98
CA PHE A 79 -34.04 16.46 -10.97
C PHE A 79 -33.12 16.17 -9.77
N VAL A 80 -32.12 17.04 -9.55
CA VAL A 80 -31.17 16.94 -8.44
C VAL A 80 -31.88 17.10 -7.09
N ASN A 81 -32.75 18.09 -6.94
CA ASN A 81 -33.51 18.33 -5.70
C ASN A 81 -34.42 17.13 -5.35
N ASN A 82 -35.04 16.49 -6.34
CA ASN A 82 -35.84 15.28 -6.12
C ASN A 82 -35.00 14.11 -5.56
N ILE A 83 -33.71 14.02 -5.91
CA ILE A 83 -32.76 13.06 -5.33
C ILE A 83 -32.34 13.51 -3.93
N HIS A 84 -31.98 14.79 -3.76
CA HIS A 84 -31.58 15.36 -2.46
C HIS A 84 -32.64 15.12 -1.40
N SER A 85 -33.91 15.45 -1.68
CA SER A 85 -35.02 15.22 -0.75
C SER A 85 -35.26 13.73 -0.45
N PHE A 86 -34.84 12.79 -1.31
CA PHE A 86 -34.85 11.37 -0.96
C PHE A 86 -33.70 11.02 0.01
N LEU A 87 -32.49 11.51 -0.26
CA LEU A 87 -31.30 11.25 0.57
C LEU A 87 -31.39 11.92 1.95
N GLU A 88 -31.89 13.15 2.05
CA GLU A 88 -32.13 13.88 3.30
C GLU A 88 -33.05 13.10 4.27
N ARG A 89 -34.11 12.47 3.74
CA ARG A 89 -35.01 11.61 4.53
C ARG A 89 -34.37 10.31 5.01
N ASN A 90 -33.14 10.01 4.58
CA ASN A 90 -32.37 8.85 4.98
C ASN A 90 -30.91 9.23 5.32
N ALA A 91 -30.66 10.44 5.81
CA ALA A 91 -29.32 11.04 5.93
C ALA A 91 -28.30 10.26 6.79
N THR A 92 -28.74 9.26 7.58
CA THR A 92 -27.90 8.37 8.39
C THR A 92 -27.67 6.99 7.77
N THR A 93 -28.25 6.70 6.59
CA THR A 93 -28.11 5.41 5.90
C THR A 93 -26.98 5.45 4.87
N LEU A 94 -26.16 4.40 4.83
CA LEU A 94 -25.08 4.24 3.85
C LEU A 94 -25.63 4.18 2.41
N ILE A 95 -25.08 5.01 1.52
CA ILE A 95 -25.47 5.07 0.11
C ILE A 95 -24.46 4.25 -0.73
N VAL A 96 -24.96 3.47 -1.68
CA VAL A 96 -24.18 2.67 -2.63
C VAL A 96 -24.68 3.01 -4.04
N VAL A 97 -23.77 3.33 -4.97
CA VAL A 97 -24.17 3.78 -6.32
C VAL A 97 -23.83 2.71 -7.36
N GLU A 98 -24.86 2.08 -7.90
CA GLU A 98 -24.77 1.07 -8.96
C GLU A 98 -25.00 1.72 -10.34
N GLY A 99 -23.89 2.19 -10.93
CA GLY A 99 -23.65 2.40 -12.37
C GLY A 99 -24.78 2.98 -13.22
N ALA A 100 -24.80 4.31 -13.40
CA ALA A 100 -25.69 4.98 -14.36
C ALA A 100 -25.25 6.38 -14.79
N ILE A 101 -24.83 7.20 -13.82
CA ILE A 101 -24.54 8.62 -14.04
C ILE A 101 -23.11 8.74 -14.59
N SER A 102 -22.98 8.84 -15.90
CA SER A 102 -21.68 8.97 -16.57
C SER A 102 -21.13 10.40 -16.57
N ASP A 103 -21.99 11.40 -16.36
CA ASP A 103 -21.63 12.82 -16.33
C ASP A 103 -21.13 13.26 -14.94
N ALA A 104 -19.87 13.69 -14.87
CA ALA A 104 -19.22 14.07 -13.61
C ALA A 104 -19.82 15.33 -12.97
N SER A 105 -20.35 16.26 -13.76
CA SER A 105 -20.97 17.49 -13.23
C SER A 105 -22.33 17.21 -12.59
N LEU A 106 -23.07 16.23 -13.12
CA LEU A 106 -24.30 15.72 -12.52
C LEU A 106 -24.04 14.89 -11.26
N VAL A 107 -22.98 14.06 -11.25
CA VAL A 107 -22.52 13.39 -10.01
C VAL A 107 -22.26 14.42 -8.92
N ARG A 108 -21.44 15.45 -9.19
CA ARG A 108 -21.17 16.54 -8.24
C ARG A 108 -22.46 17.18 -7.71
N ARG A 109 -23.41 17.52 -8.57
CA ARG A 109 -24.70 18.10 -8.16
C ARG A 109 -25.52 17.16 -7.28
N ILE A 110 -25.55 15.87 -7.59
CA ILE A 110 -26.35 14.87 -6.84
C ILE A 110 -25.77 14.61 -5.44
N PHE A 111 -24.45 14.68 -5.26
CA PHE A 111 -23.77 14.38 -3.99
C PHE A 111 -23.23 15.62 -3.26
N SER A 112 -23.66 16.83 -3.61
CA SER A 112 -23.21 18.08 -2.98
C SER A 112 -23.89 18.43 -1.64
N GLY A 113 -24.81 17.59 -1.14
CA GLY A 113 -25.56 17.86 0.08
C GLY A 113 -24.96 17.23 1.35
N PRO A 114 -25.41 17.67 2.55
CA PRO A 114 -24.80 17.31 3.85
C PRO A 114 -24.98 15.83 4.27
N TYR A 115 -25.76 15.05 3.52
CA TYR A 115 -25.95 13.61 3.71
C TYR A 115 -24.85 12.75 3.04
N ALA A 116 -23.89 13.37 2.34
CA ALA A 116 -22.85 12.68 1.57
C ALA A 116 -21.68 12.12 2.42
N VAL A 117 -21.97 11.57 3.62
CA VAL A 117 -20.92 11.16 4.58
C VAL A 117 -20.14 9.93 4.11
N PHE A 118 -20.76 8.98 3.40
CA PHE A 118 -20.05 7.89 2.70
C PHE A 118 -20.80 7.42 1.45
N THR A 119 -20.08 7.10 0.38
CA THR A 119 -20.64 6.42 -0.81
C THR A 119 -19.61 5.55 -1.52
N PHE A 120 -19.93 4.28 -1.73
CA PHE A 120 -19.14 3.35 -2.54
C PHE A 120 -19.57 3.40 -4.02
N VAL A 121 -18.61 3.41 -4.95
CA VAL A 121 -18.85 3.40 -6.40
C VAL A 121 -18.10 2.27 -7.09
N TYR A 122 -18.83 1.55 -7.94
CA TYR A 122 -18.39 0.39 -8.69
C TYR A 122 -17.33 0.73 -9.76
N LEU A 123 -16.21 -0.02 -9.77
CA LEU A 123 -15.10 0.13 -10.70
C LEU A 123 -15.47 -0.39 -12.11
N TYR A 124 -15.21 0.43 -13.14
CA TYR A 124 -15.17 -0.02 -14.55
C TYR A 124 -13.72 -0.32 -14.95
N PRO A 125 -13.49 -1.26 -15.90
CA PRO A 125 -12.16 -1.79 -16.21
C PRO A 125 -11.22 -0.69 -16.76
N THR A 126 -9.94 -0.80 -16.40
CA THR A 126 -8.83 0.01 -16.92
C THR A 126 -8.34 -0.46 -18.29
N ASP A 127 -8.62 -1.72 -18.64
CA ASP A 127 -8.25 -2.37 -19.90
C ASP A 127 -9.30 -2.09 -21.00
N GLU A 128 -8.83 -1.52 -22.12
CA GLU A 128 -9.65 -1.17 -23.27
C GLU A 128 -10.18 -2.39 -24.04
N GLU A 129 -9.35 -3.42 -24.23
CA GLU A 129 -9.67 -4.63 -25.02
C GLU A 129 -10.71 -5.48 -24.27
N VAL A 130 -10.47 -5.75 -22.98
CA VAL A 130 -11.40 -6.46 -22.10
C VAL A 130 -12.74 -5.70 -21.99
N TYR A 131 -12.70 -4.37 -22.01
CA TYR A 131 -13.93 -3.59 -22.01
C TYR A 131 -14.64 -3.60 -23.36
N ALA A 132 -13.90 -3.44 -24.48
CA ALA A 132 -14.43 -3.55 -25.83
C ALA A 132 -15.08 -4.92 -26.07
N GLU A 133 -14.48 -6.01 -25.57
CA GLU A 133 -15.08 -7.34 -25.57
C GLU A 133 -16.38 -7.40 -24.75
N ARG A 134 -16.42 -6.81 -23.54
CA ARG A 134 -17.63 -6.76 -22.71
C ARG A 134 -18.74 -5.94 -23.39
N LEU A 135 -18.37 -4.83 -24.04
CA LEU A 135 -19.27 -4.03 -24.85
C LEU A 135 -19.77 -4.82 -26.06
N MET A 136 -18.91 -5.58 -26.75
CA MET A 136 -19.27 -6.44 -27.87
C MET A 136 -20.20 -7.60 -27.45
N LYS A 137 -19.90 -8.27 -26.33
CA LYS A 137 -20.75 -9.33 -25.74
C LYS A 137 -22.14 -8.77 -25.38
N ARG A 138 -22.19 -7.55 -24.84
CA ARG A 138 -23.44 -6.85 -24.52
C ARG A 138 -24.19 -6.41 -25.78
N PHE A 139 -23.51 -5.84 -26.78
CA PHE A 139 -24.10 -5.43 -28.05
C PHE A 139 -24.69 -6.64 -28.81
N THR A 140 -23.94 -7.75 -28.84
CA THR A 140 -24.39 -9.05 -29.37
C THR A 140 -25.68 -9.50 -28.68
N PHE A 141 -25.70 -9.51 -27.35
CA PHE A 141 -26.90 -9.89 -26.58
C PHE A 141 -28.08 -8.96 -26.84
N GLU A 142 -27.87 -7.64 -26.87
CA GLU A 142 -28.93 -6.65 -27.08
C GLU A 142 -29.51 -6.73 -28.51
N SER A 143 -28.65 -6.90 -29.53
CA SER A 143 -29.05 -7.09 -30.94
C SER A 143 -29.82 -8.40 -31.16
N THR A 144 -29.27 -9.55 -30.71
CA THR A 144 -29.89 -10.87 -30.89
C THR A 144 -31.23 -11.05 -30.17
N ASN A 145 -31.47 -10.30 -29.09
CA ASN A 145 -32.71 -10.36 -28.32
C ASN A 145 -33.67 -9.17 -28.61
N ASN A 146 -33.40 -8.38 -29.66
CA ASN A 146 -34.19 -7.21 -30.06
C ASN A 146 -34.40 -6.19 -28.91
N VAL A 147 -33.39 -6.04 -28.05
CA VAL A 147 -33.42 -5.17 -26.88
C VAL A 147 -33.01 -3.76 -27.31
N ARG A 148 -33.97 -2.83 -27.31
CA ARG A 148 -33.84 -1.47 -27.86
C ARG A 148 -32.89 -0.52 -27.11
N SER A 149 -32.01 -1.01 -26.25
CA SER A 149 -31.02 -0.20 -25.55
C SER A 149 -29.79 0.15 -26.39
N LEU A 150 -29.66 -0.34 -27.62
CA LEU A 150 -28.59 0.11 -28.54
C LEU A 150 -28.72 1.61 -28.88
N ALA A 151 -29.93 2.10 -29.14
CA ALA A 151 -30.23 3.50 -29.48
C ALA A 151 -30.02 4.54 -28.36
N ILE A 152 -29.46 4.17 -27.21
CA ILE A 152 -29.03 5.10 -26.14
C ILE A 152 -27.50 5.13 -25.93
N TRP A 153 -26.77 4.19 -26.55
CA TRP A 153 -25.31 4.28 -26.65
C TRP A 153 -24.96 5.52 -27.50
N PRO A 154 -24.00 6.35 -27.06
CA PRO A 154 -23.46 7.42 -27.90
C PRO A 154 -23.04 6.90 -29.27
N ASP A 155 -23.45 7.61 -30.32
CA ASP A 155 -22.88 7.55 -31.67
C ASP A 155 -22.93 6.18 -32.38
N VAL A 156 -23.81 5.27 -31.93
CA VAL A 156 -24.27 4.10 -32.69
C VAL A 156 -25.21 4.57 -33.80
N THR A 157 -24.94 4.19 -35.05
CA THR A 157 -25.79 4.50 -36.21
C THR A 157 -26.49 3.24 -36.75
N PRO A 158 -27.61 3.35 -37.50
CA PRO A 158 -28.29 2.19 -38.07
C PRO A 158 -27.39 1.34 -38.98
N GLU A 159 -26.44 1.97 -39.67
CA GLU A 159 -25.45 1.28 -40.50
C GLU A 159 -24.47 0.46 -39.66
N LEU A 160 -24.18 0.91 -38.43
CA LEU A 160 -23.34 0.18 -37.47
C LEU A 160 -24.11 -0.93 -36.74
N GLU A 161 -25.42 -0.76 -36.53
CA GLU A 161 -26.32 -1.83 -36.03
C GLU A 161 -26.50 -2.98 -37.04
N ALA A 162 -26.33 -2.70 -38.34
CA ALA A 162 -26.41 -3.67 -39.43
C ALA A 162 -25.07 -4.37 -39.76
N GLU A 163 -23.95 -3.97 -39.15
CA GLU A 163 -22.65 -4.62 -39.36
C GLU A 163 -22.63 -6.06 -38.78
N PRO A 164 -21.97 -7.02 -39.46
CA PRO A 164 -21.71 -8.33 -38.86
C PRO A 164 -21.00 -8.21 -37.51
N LEU A 165 -21.32 -9.08 -36.55
CA LEU A 165 -20.71 -9.08 -35.21
C LEU A 165 -19.18 -9.31 -35.22
N THR A 166 -18.65 -9.85 -36.31
CA THR A 166 -17.21 -10.03 -36.56
C THR A 166 -16.56 -8.90 -37.36
N SER A 167 -17.32 -7.86 -37.73
CA SER A 167 -16.84 -6.76 -38.57
C SER A 167 -15.74 -5.96 -37.85
N PRO A 168 -14.57 -5.72 -38.49
CA PRO A 168 -13.51 -4.88 -37.93
C PRO A 168 -14.00 -3.48 -37.52
N LYS A 169 -14.95 -2.92 -38.29
CA LYS A 169 -15.57 -1.61 -38.04
C LYS A 169 -16.39 -1.58 -36.75
N LEU A 170 -17.13 -2.65 -36.46
CA LEU A 170 -17.88 -2.79 -35.21
C LEU A 170 -16.94 -3.01 -34.03
N ARG A 171 -15.86 -3.79 -34.21
CA ARG A 171 -14.80 -3.94 -33.19
C ARG A 171 -14.16 -2.59 -32.86
N GLU A 172 -13.68 -1.86 -33.87
CA GLU A 172 -13.06 -0.53 -33.70
C GLU A 172 -14.00 0.47 -32.98
N PHE A 173 -15.30 0.42 -33.26
CA PHE A 173 -16.30 1.18 -32.51
C PHE A 173 -16.33 0.82 -31.02
N MET A 174 -16.34 -0.47 -30.66
CA MET A 174 -16.31 -0.90 -29.24
C MET A 174 -15.03 -0.44 -28.53
N HIS A 175 -13.88 -0.46 -29.22
CA HIS A 175 -12.61 0.07 -28.73
C HIS A 175 -12.65 1.58 -28.46
N ARG A 176 -13.20 2.36 -29.40
CA ARG A 176 -13.40 3.81 -29.20
C ARG A 176 -14.31 4.09 -28.00
N MET A 177 -15.42 3.37 -27.89
CA MET A 177 -16.36 3.51 -26.77
C MET A 177 -15.75 3.10 -25.43
N ALA A 178 -14.91 2.06 -25.41
CA ALA A 178 -14.13 1.68 -24.24
C ALA A 178 -13.18 2.81 -23.82
N ARG A 179 -12.33 3.33 -24.72
CA ARG A 179 -11.41 4.46 -24.43
C ARG A 179 -12.13 5.66 -23.83
N GLU A 180 -13.22 6.10 -24.46
CA GLU A 180 -13.97 7.27 -23.99
C GLU A 180 -14.61 7.06 -22.61
N SER A 181 -15.09 5.84 -22.34
CA SER A 181 -15.69 5.49 -21.05
C SER A 181 -14.64 5.32 -19.94
N ILE A 182 -13.45 4.81 -20.29
CA ILE A 182 -12.26 4.74 -19.41
C ILE A 182 -11.77 6.15 -19.05
N ALA A 183 -11.62 7.04 -20.04
CA ALA A 183 -11.22 8.43 -19.80
C ALA A 183 -12.18 9.14 -18.83
N LYS A 184 -13.50 9.04 -19.07
CA LYS A 184 -14.54 9.57 -18.18
C LYS A 184 -14.55 8.89 -16.80
N SER A 185 -14.03 7.66 -16.68
CA SER A 185 -13.86 6.98 -15.39
C SER A 185 -12.66 7.51 -14.61
N LYS A 186 -11.55 7.82 -15.29
CA LYS A 186 -10.36 8.45 -14.69
C LYS A 186 -10.68 9.81 -14.04
N ASP A 187 -11.54 10.60 -14.67
CA ASP A 187 -11.97 11.90 -14.13
C ASP A 187 -12.94 11.78 -12.94
N ARG A 188 -13.73 10.70 -12.87
CA ARG A 188 -14.51 10.36 -11.67
C ARG A 188 -13.62 9.86 -10.54
N TYR A 189 -12.61 9.04 -10.85
CA TYR A 189 -11.65 8.53 -9.86
C TYR A 189 -10.86 9.66 -9.21
N ARG A 190 -10.34 10.61 -10.01
CA ARG A 190 -9.73 11.86 -9.53
C ARG A 190 -10.62 12.57 -8.51
N TYR A 191 -11.89 12.81 -8.84
CA TYR A 191 -12.83 13.47 -7.93
C TYR A 191 -12.99 12.77 -6.56
N PHE A 192 -12.87 11.44 -6.46
CA PHE A 192 -12.93 10.74 -5.17
C PHE A 192 -11.64 10.88 -4.36
N VAL A 193 -10.48 10.93 -5.02
CA VAL A 193 -9.18 11.22 -4.39
C VAL A 193 -9.13 12.68 -3.92
N ASP A 194 -9.54 13.61 -4.79
CA ASP A 194 -9.62 15.07 -4.53
C ASP A 194 -10.56 15.44 -3.36
N ASN A 195 -11.36 14.50 -2.85
CA ASN A 195 -12.35 14.71 -1.77
C ASN A 195 -12.15 13.74 -0.58
N GLY A 196 -10.99 13.09 -0.44
CA GLY A 196 -10.53 12.53 0.84
C GLY A 196 -11.09 11.16 1.25
N PHE A 197 -11.37 10.26 0.31
CA PHE A 197 -11.76 8.88 0.63
C PHE A 197 -10.57 7.91 0.52
N ASP A 198 -10.14 7.31 1.64
CA ASP A 198 -8.85 6.58 1.80
C ASP A 198 -9.00 5.16 2.41
N VAL A 199 -8.08 4.22 2.07
CA VAL A 199 -8.00 2.83 2.59
C VAL A 199 -6.56 2.24 2.55
N CYS A 200 -6.19 1.46 3.58
CA CYS A 200 -4.83 1.07 4.05
C CYS A 200 -4.38 -0.40 3.71
N ARG A 201 -3.14 -0.96 3.90
CA ARG A 201 -1.76 -0.53 4.31
C ARG A 201 -0.71 -1.67 4.11
N GLY A 202 0.59 -1.36 4.02
CA GLY A 202 1.76 -2.31 3.94
C GLY A 202 2.87 -1.81 3.00
N PRO A 203 3.74 -2.62 2.32
CA PRO A 203 5.02 -2.18 1.75
C PRO A 203 4.98 -1.38 0.43
N GLY A 204 5.93 -0.45 0.29
CA GLY A 204 5.99 0.56 -0.78
C GLY A 204 6.69 1.84 -0.33
N GLU A 205 7.49 1.82 0.74
CA GLU A 205 8.00 3.01 1.42
C GLU A 205 9.25 3.56 0.72
N GLY A 206 9.16 4.77 0.17
CA GLY A 206 10.28 5.43 -0.50
C GLY A 206 11.45 5.73 0.45
N GLY A 207 12.66 5.29 0.10
CA GLY A 207 13.90 5.54 0.85
C GLY A 207 14.23 7.03 1.06
N THR A 208 13.63 7.95 0.28
CA THR A 208 13.61 9.40 0.54
C THR A 208 13.08 9.76 1.94
N TYR A 209 12.26 8.91 2.58
CA TYR A 209 11.88 9.12 3.98
C TYR A 209 13.07 8.96 4.94
N GLY A 210 13.80 7.84 4.89
CA GLY A 210 14.94 7.59 5.78
C GLY A 210 16.09 8.59 5.60
N LEU A 211 16.23 9.17 4.41
CA LEU A 211 17.10 10.32 4.13
C LEU A 211 16.78 11.53 5.04
N LEU A 212 15.50 11.81 5.31
CA LEU A 212 15.04 13.03 5.99
C LEU A 212 14.53 12.80 7.42
N ALA A 213 14.18 11.55 7.76
CA ALA A 213 13.66 11.14 9.06
C ALA A 213 14.75 10.58 9.99
N GLU A 214 15.82 10.02 9.45
CA GLU A 214 16.70 9.10 10.19
C GLU A 214 18.20 9.36 9.98
N ASN A 215 18.79 8.84 8.90
CA ASN A 215 20.24 8.65 8.77
C ASN A 215 20.91 9.53 7.70
N GLY A 216 20.13 10.29 6.92
CA GLY A 216 20.66 11.25 5.96
C GLY A 216 21.22 12.53 6.58
N PRO A 217 21.83 13.40 5.75
CA PRO A 217 22.64 14.54 6.20
C PRO A 217 21.81 15.69 6.79
N CYS A 218 20.50 15.69 6.56
CA CYS A 218 19.58 16.75 6.98
C CYS A 218 18.28 16.15 7.52
N THR A 219 17.65 16.87 8.43
CA THR A 219 16.31 16.58 8.99
C THR A 219 15.38 17.77 8.75
N VAL A 220 14.09 17.51 8.56
CA VAL A 220 13.06 18.53 8.27
C VAL A 220 12.50 19.13 9.57
N ASN A 221 12.61 20.45 9.68
CA ASN A 221 12.06 21.27 10.75
C ASN A 221 10.56 21.56 10.49
N ASP A 222 9.82 21.94 11.53
CA ASP A 222 8.35 22.09 11.44
C ASP A 222 7.93 23.31 10.59
N ASN A 223 8.84 24.26 10.36
CA ASN A 223 8.69 25.38 9.43
C ASN A 223 9.12 25.04 7.98
N LEU A 224 9.31 23.74 7.66
CA LEU A 224 9.79 23.21 6.37
C LEU A 224 11.19 23.70 5.96
N SER A 225 11.99 24.22 6.89
CA SER A 225 13.45 24.35 6.70
C SER A 225 14.17 23.05 7.05
N THR A 226 15.47 22.95 6.76
CA THR A 226 16.29 21.79 7.10
C THR A 226 17.38 22.13 8.13
N SER A 227 17.67 21.17 9.01
CA SER A 227 18.79 21.20 9.95
C SER A 227 19.78 20.08 9.65
N THR A 228 21.08 20.31 9.81
CA THR A 228 22.11 19.28 9.63
C THR A 228 22.01 18.17 10.69
N ASN A 229 22.12 16.92 10.26
CA ASN A 229 22.20 15.75 11.15
C ASN A 229 23.68 15.44 11.49
N PRO A 230 24.16 15.68 12.73
CA PRO A 230 25.55 15.41 13.10
C PRO A 230 25.89 13.91 13.10
N TYR A 231 24.88 13.03 13.15
CA TYR A 231 25.03 11.58 13.18
C TYR A 231 24.71 10.91 11.83
N SER A 232 24.71 11.68 10.74
CA SER A 232 24.42 11.12 9.43
C SER A 232 25.44 10.07 9.01
N TRP A 233 24.96 8.99 8.39
CA TRP A 233 25.79 7.94 7.83
C TRP A 233 26.64 8.43 6.64
N THR A 234 26.33 9.60 6.05
CA THR A 234 27.21 10.25 5.05
C THR A 234 28.58 10.65 5.61
N THR A 235 28.74 10.69 6.93
CA THR A 235 30.04 10.94 7.58
C THR A 235 31.01 9.76 7.44
N VAL A 236 30.52 8.57 7.12
CA VAL A 236 31.32 7.33 7.06
C VAL A 236 31.17 6.55 5.75
N ALA A 237 30.15 6.82 4.94
CA ALA A 237 29.90 6.17 3.65
C ALA A 237 29.36 7.15 2.59
N ASN A 238 29.52 6.81 1.31
CA ASN A 238 28.71 7.42 0.26
C ASN A 238 27.35 6.71 0.27
N MET A 239 26.29 7.44 0.58
CA MET A 239 24.94 6.90 0.72
C MET A 239 24.13 7.12 -0.56
N VAL A 240 23.31 6.13 -0.91
CA VAL A 240 22.32 6.21 -1.99
C VAL A 240 21.01 5.68 -1.44
N TRP A 241 20.02 6.56 -1.29
CA TRP A 241 18.65 6.19 -0.97
C TRP A 241 17.91 5.97 -2.29
N VAL A 242 17.08 4.93 -2.35
CA VAL A 242 16.32 4.56 -3.55
C VAL A 242 14.87 4.41 -3.13
N ASP A 243 13.95 5.09 -3.82
CA ASP A 243 12.53 4.86 -3.61
C ASP A 243 12.11 3.56 -4.30
N LEU A 244 11.60 2.61 -3.52
CA LEU A 244 11.26 1.26 -3.95
C LEU A 244 9.93 0.82 -3.32
N PRO A 245 9.14 -0.01 -4.01
CA PRO A 245 9.28 -0.42 -5.41
C PRO A 245 9.01 0.74 -6.40
N ALA A 246 9.01 0.47 -7.71
CA ALA A 246 8.51 1.43 -8.70
C ALA A 246 7.13 2.00 -8.29
N ASN A 247 6.80 3.23 -8.70
CA ASN A 247 5.59 3.96 -8.28
C ASN A 247 5.52 4.29 -6.77
N SER A 248 6.64 4.26 -6.04
CA SER A 248 6.78 4.67 -4.63
C SER A 248 7.67 5.91 -4.52
N GLY A 249 7.41 6.80 -3.55
CA GLY A 249 8.19 8.03 -3.37
C GLY A 249 8.18 8.91 -4.62
N PHE A 250 9.35 9.11 -5.26
CA PHE A 250 9.50 9.73 -6.57
C PHE A 250 9.83 8.73 -7.71
N SER A 251 10.01 7.44 -7.43
CA SER A 251 10.16 6.41 -8.46
C SER A 251 8.83 6.19 -9.16
N TYR A 252 8.83 6.09 -10.50
CA TYR A 252 7.60 5.87 -11.27
C TYR A 252 7.81 5.06 -12.56
N SER A 253 6.75 4.36 -12.98
CA SER A 253 6.55 3.92 -14.36
C SER A 253 5.10 4.12 -14.78
N THR A 254 4.89 4.43 -16.06
CA THR A 254 3.56 4.55 -16.68
C THR A 254 3.10 3.25 -17.34
N VAL A 255 3.90 2.18 -17.23
CA VAL A 255 3.69 0.86 -17.83
C VAL A 255 3.30 -0.11 -16.72
N ALA A 256 2.15 -0.78 -16.83
CA ALA A 256 1.64 -1.65 -15.77
C ALA A 256 2.49 -2.92 -15.58
N GLU A 257 3.20 -3.35 -16.63
CA GLU A 257 4.15 -4.46 -16.63
C GLU A 257 5.46 -4.14 -15.86
N ASP A 258 5.68 -2.87 -15.50
CA ASP A 258 6.76 -2.46 -14.60
C ASP A 258 6.32 -2.45 -13.12
N ASP A 259 5.05 -2.70 -12.78
CA ASP A 259 4.64 -2.81 -11.37
C ASP A 259 5.30 -4.02 -10.69
N GLU A 260 5.81 -3.80 -9.48
CA GLU A 260 6.75 -4.71 -8.82
C GLU A 260 6.09 -5.41 -7.62
N PHE A 261 5.27 -6.42 -7.89
CA PHE A 261 4.44 -7.08 -6.86
C PHE A 261 5.13 -8.20 -6.05
N THR A 262 6.42 -8.47 -6.28
CA THR A 262 7.20 -9.50 -5.56
C THR A 262 8.62 -9.04 -5.26
N ASP A 263 9.24 -9.64 -4.24
CA ASP A 263 10.62 -9.34 -3.84
C ASP A 263 11.62 -9.68 -4.96
N GLU A 264 11.33 -10.71 -5.75
CA GLU A 264 12.12 -11.10 -6.93
C GLU A 264 12.10 -10.02 -8.02
N ARG A 265 10.95 -9.37 -8.24
CA ARG A 265 10.82 -8.31 -9.26
C ARG A 265 11.55 -7.04 -8.82
N VAL A 266 11.40 -6.65 -7.54
CA VAL A 266 12.19 -5.55 -6.95
C VAL A 266 13.69 -5.85 -7.02
N ALA A 267 14.10 -7.09 -6.69
CA ALA A 267 15.51 -7.49 -6.74
C ALA A 267 16.11 -7.39 -8.15
N GLU A 268 15.36 -7.76 -9.18
CA GLU A 268 15.75 -7.59 -10.58
C GLU A 268 15.87 -6.10 -10.96
N SER A 269 14.89 -5.27 -10.63
CA SER A 269 14.91 -3.85 -10.94
C SER A 269 16.05 -3.11 -10.24
N VAL A 270 16.30 -3.40 -8.96
CA VAL A 270 17.44 -2.82 -8.23
C VAL A 270 18.77 -3.28 -8.83
N PHE A 271 18.90 -4.54 -9.26
CA PHE A 271 20.09 -5.00 -9.98
C PHE A 271 20.32 -4.19 -11.27
N TRP A 272 19.30 -4.00 -12.10
CA TRP A 272 19.43 -3.21 -13.33
C TRP A 272 19.61 -1.71 -13.08
N PHE A 273 19.04 -1.17 -12.01
CA PHE A 273 19.35 0.17 -11.51
C PHE A 273 20.84 0.28 -11.18
N LEU A 274 21.40 -0.63 -10.38
CA LEU A 274 22.82 -0.63 -10.03
C LEU A 274 23.73 -0.74 -11.26
N GLN A 275 23.40 -1.60 -12.23
CA GLN A 275 24.12 -1.68 -13.51
C GLN A 275 24.11 -0.33 -14.26
N ARG A 276 22.96 0.33 -14.37
CA ARG A 276 22.83 1.65 -15.02
C ARG A 276 23.52 2.77 -14.23
N PHE A 277 23.38 2.74 -12.90
CA PHE A 277 23.98 3.68 -11.95
C PHE A 277 25.49 3.64 -12.06
N PHE A 278 26.13 2.47 -11.91
CA PHE A 278 27.58 2.34 -12.04
C PHE A 278 28.08 2.61 -13.48
N LYS A 279 27.27 2.38 -14.52
CA LYS A 279 27.63 2.76 -15.91
C LYS A 279 27.74 4.28 -16.08
N LYS A 280 26.89 5.04 -15.39
CA LYS A 280 26.87 6.51 -15.34
C LYS A 280 27.94 7.06 -14.37
N HIS A 281 28.06 6.45 -13.20
CA HIS A 281 28.93 6.82 -12.07
C HIS A 281 30.14 5.90 -11.98
N ARG A 282 31.05 6.01 -12.96
CA ARG A 282 32.23 5.14 -13.07
C ARG A 282 33.20 5.32 -11.90
N GLU A 283 33.23 6.50 -11.30
CA GLU A 283 33.98 6.88 -10.10
C GLU A 283 33.56 6.13 -8.81
N LEU A 284 32.42 5.42 -8.87
CA LEU A 284 31.92 4.57 -7.79
C LEU A 284 32.14 3.07 -8.04
N GLN A 285 32.56 2.66 -9.24
CA GLN A 285 32.83 1.25 -9.54
C GLN A 285 33.96 0.67 -8.68
N GLY A 286 33.85 -0.60 -8.32
CA GLY A 286 34.83 -1.33 -7.51
C GLY A 286 34.84 -0.96 -6.01
N ARG A 287 34.17 0.12 -5.59
CA ARG A 287 33.98 0.44 -4.16
C ARG A 287 33.17 -0.65 -3.48
N LYS A 288 33.49 -0.95 -2.21
CA LYS A 288 32.69 -1.86 -1.38
C LYS A 288 31.24 -1.39 -1.34
N LEU A 289 30.31 -2.24 -1.76
CA LEU A 289 28.88 -1.98 -1.63
C LEU A 289 28.34 -2.72 -0.41
N PHE A 290 27.54 -2.02 0.38
CA PHE A 290 26.69 -2.60 1.41
C PHE A 290 25.25 -2.26 1.07
N LEU A 291 24.33 -3.22 1.25
CA LEU A 291 22.90 -2.95 1.11
C LEU A 291 22.31 -2.86 2.52
N VAL A 292 21.59 -1.77 2.79
CA VAL A 292 21.02 -1.49 4.10
C VAL A 292 19.55 -1.15 3.95
N GLY A 293 18.71 -1.59 4.88
CA GLY A 293 17.28 -1.35 4.88
C GLY A 293 16.65 -1.67 6.23
N GLU A 294 15.42 -1.20 6.41
CA GLU A 294 14.64 -1.36 7.63
C GLU A 294 13.26 -1.93 7.32
N SER A 295 12.60 -2.59 8.29
CA SER A 295 11.20 -3.05 8.13
C SER A 295 11.05 -4.08 7.01
N TYR A 296 10.23 -3.82 5.98
CA TYR A 296 10.17 -4.62 4.76
C TYR A 296 11.48 -4.62 3.95
N GLY A 297 12.43 -3.74 4.28
CA GLY A 297 13.83 -3.88 3.89
C GLY A 297 14.46 -5.22 4.31
N GLY A 298 13.93 -5.90 5.33
CA GLY A 298 14.26 -7.29 5.66
C GLY A 298 13.91 -8.31 4.57
N HIS A 299 12.93 -8.02 3.72
CA HIS A 299 12.61 -8.78 2.50
C HIS A 299 13.47 -8.34 1.32
N PHE A 300 13.54 -7.03 1.07
CA PHE A 300 14.23 -6.47 -0.10
C PHE A 300 15.75 -6.65 -0.04
N VAL A 301 16.41 -6.34 1.08
CA VAL A 301 17.88 -6.35 1.16
C VAL A 301 18.46 -7.75 0.92
N PRO A 302 17.99 -8.84 1.55
CA PRO A 302 18.42 -10.20 1.22
C PRO A 302 18.07 -10.59 -0.22
N SER A 303 16.89 -10.19 -0.73
CA SER A 303 16.46 -10.56 -2.08
C SER A 303 17.33 -9.90 -3.16
N VAL A 304 17.63 -8.61 -3.04
CA VAL A 304 18.55 -7.87 -3.91
C VAL A 304 19.96 -8.45 -3.81
N ALA A 305 20.48 -8.67 -2.61
CA ALA A 305 21.81 -9.24 -2.39
C ALA A 305 21.95 -10.66 -3.01
N HIS A 306 20.93 -11.50 -2.85
CA HIS A 306 20.89 -12.86 -3.42
C HIS A 306 20.79 -12.84 -4.95
N TYR A 307 20.05 -11.89 -5.52
CA TYR A 307 19.97 -11.70 -6.97
C TYR A 307 21.31 -11.23 -7.55
N ILE A 308 21.98 -10.25 -6.91
CA ILE A 308 23.34 -9.82 -7.28
C ILE A 308 24.30 -11.01 -7.21
N TRP A 309 24.32 -11.75 -6.10
CA TRP A 309 25.15 -12.95 -5.94
C TRP A 309 24.91 -13.96 -7.07
N LYS A 310 23.66 -14.36 -7.32
CA LYS A 310 23.32 -15.29 -8.41
C LYS A 310 23.75 -14.80 -9.79
N LYS A 311 23.54 -13.52 -10.12
CA LYS A 311 23.94 -12.95 -11.42
C LYS A 311 25.46 -12.92 -11.60
N GLN A 312 26.21 -12.72 -10.52
CA GLN A 312 27.68 -12.74 -10.53
C GLN A 312 28.26 -14.15 -10.31
N HIS A 313 27.43 -15.20 -10.35
CA HIS A 313 27.82 -16.57 -10.01
C HIS A 313 28.51 -16.65 -8.62
N ASN A 314 29.27 -17.71 -8.36
CA ASN A 314 30.11 -17.81 -7.15
C ASN A 314 31.29 -16.81 -7.14
N HIS A 315 31.38 -15.90 -8.12
CA HIS A 315 32.42 -14.90 -8.28
C HIS A 315 31.95 -13.54 -7.76
N LEU A 316 31.64 -13.45 -6.46
CA LEU A 316 31.27 -12.19 -5.78
C LEU A 316 32.29 -11.05 -5.96
N PHE A 317 33.52 -11.38 -6.31
CA PHE A 317 34.66 -10.46 -6.41
C PHE A 317 35.29 -10.35 -7.81
N ASP A 318 34.81 -11.11 -8.81
CA ASP A 318 35.37 -11.13 -10.18
C ASP A 318 34.32 -10.87 -11.28
N LYS A 319 34.78 -10.64 -12.52
CA LYS A 319 33.91 -10.52 -13.71
C LYS A 319 33.35 -11.88 -14.12
N ALA A 320 32.10 -12.17 -13.74
CA ALA A 320 31.38 -13.36 -14.18
C ALA A 320 30.82 -13.26 -15.61
N ASP A 321 30.60 -12.04 -16.12
CA ASP A 321 30.05 -11.74 -17.43
C ASP A 321 30.76 -10.49 -17.99
N PRO A 322 31.26 -10.49 -19.24
CA PRO A 322 31.96 -9.34 -19.82
C PRO A 322 31.06 -8.11 -20.04
N ASP A 323 29.74 -8.29 -20.20
CA ASP A 323 28.77 -7.22 -20.47
C ASP A 323 28.20 -6.60 -19.19
N LEU A 324 28.42 -7.23 -18.02
CA LEU A 324 28.01 -6.71 -16.71
C LEU A 324 29.13 -5.93 -16.01
N ILE A 325 28.74 -4.90 -15.24
CA ILE A 325 29.63 -4.18 -14.34
C ILE A 325 29.69 -4.93 -13.00
N PRO A 326 30.89 -5.31 -12.51
CA PRO A 326 31.03 -5.95 -11.20
C PRO A 326 30.54 -5.05 -10.05
N ILE A 327 29.66 -5.61 -9.24
CA ILE A 327 29.13 -5.07 -8.00
C ILE A 327 29.90 -5.72 -6.85
N ASN A 328 30.75 -4.94 -6.19
CA ASN A 328 31.64 -5.42 -5.11
C ASN A 328 30.90 -5.52 -3.76
N LEU A 329 29.86 -6.35 -3.72
CA LEU A 329 28.96 -6.53 -2.59
C LEU A 329 29.67 -7.22 -1.40
N HIS A 330 29.79 -6.50 -0.29
CA HIS A 330 30.55 -6.93 0.90
C HIS A 330 29.66 -7.41 2.05
N GLY A 331 28.44 -6.90 2.16
CA GLY A 331 27.55 -7.25 3.25
C GLY A 331 26.18 -6.60 3.18
N ILE A 332 25.31 -7.04 4.08
CA ILE A 332 23.96 -6.52 4.27
C ILE A 332 23.74 -6.12 5.73
N ALA A 333 23.03 -5.02 5.95
CA ALA A 333 22.56 -4.62 7.27
C ALA A 333 21.03 -4.47 7.25
N ILE A 334 20.36 -4.97 8.28
CA ILE A 334 18.90 -5.00 8.36
C ILE A 334 18.48 -4.49 9.74
N GLY A 335 17.82 -3.34 9.76
CA GLY A 335 17.15 -2.80 10.94
C GLY A 335 15.74 -3.34 11.07
N ASN A 336 15.32 -3.76 12.27
CA ASN A 336 13.93 -4.06 12.62
C ASN A 336 13.18 -4.80 11.49
N GLY A 337 13.80 -5.86 10.94
CA GLY A 337 13.50 -6.30 9.59
C GLY A 337 12.61 -7.53 9.52
N LEU A 338 11.53 -7.46 8.75
CA LEU A 338 10.73 -8.62 8.35
C LEU A 338 11.59 -9.52 7.45
N THR A 339 12.31 -10.48 8.04
CA THR A 339 13.28 -11.33 7.34
C THR A 339 12.86 -12.80 7.38
N ASP A 340 12.45 -13.28 8.56
CA ASP A 340 11.76 -14.55 8.71
C ASP A 340 10.32 -14.30 9.16
N SER A 341 9.40 -14.33 8.19
CA SER A 341 7.97 -14.13 8.44
C SER A 341 7.42 -15.10 9.49
N VAL A 342 7.93 -16.34 9.59
CA VAL A 342 7.45 -17.29 10.62
C VAL A 342 7.84 -16.82 12.01
N GLU A 343 9.05 -16.32 12.21
CA GLU A 343 9.47 -15.80 13.52
C GLU A 343 8.79 -14.47 13.84
N VAL A 344 8.78 -13.51 12.91
CA VAL A 344 8.19 -12.16 13.13
C VAL A 344 6.71 -12.22 13.47
N TYR A 345 5.91 -13.01 12.75
CA TYR A 345 4.49 -13.15 13.05
C TYR A 345 4.19 -14.07 14.27
N SER A 346 5.14 -14.91 14.71
CA SER A 346 4.96 -15.75 15.90
C SER A 346 5.32 -15.01 17.20
N HIS A 347 6.35 -14.17 17.16
CA HIS A 347 6.90 -13.48 18.35
C HIS A 347 6.18 -12.16 18.68
N THR A 348 5.06 -11.85 18.03
CA THR A 348 4.20 -10.70 18.37
C THR A 348 3.69 -10.76 19.82
N VAL A 349 3.40 -11.96 20.34
CA VAL A 349 2.91 -12.15 21.72
C VAL A 349 3.99 -11.88 22.77
N ASP A 350 5.28 -12.05 22.46
CA ASP A 350 6.35 -11.86 23.46
C ASP A 350 6.47 -10.41 23.92
N MET A 351 6.13 -9.43 23.07
CA MET A 351 6.05 -8.02 23.48
C MET A 351 4.94 -7.76 24.49
N ALA A 352 3.88 -8.57 24.51
CA ALA A 352 2.80 -8.47 25.49
C ALA A 352 3.23 -8.96 26.90
N VAL A 353 4.22 -9.87 26.95
CA VAL A 353 4.66 -10.55 28.19
C VAL A 353 5.95 -9.95 28.73
N ASN A 354 6.92 -9.69 27.86
CA ASN A 354 8.33 -9.57 28.22
C ASN A 354 8.95 -8.20 27.90
N ASN A 355 8.19 -7.22 27.38
CA ASN A 355 8.78 -5.93 26.96
C ASN A 355 9.57 -5.26 28.10
N ALA A 356 10.75 -4.71 27.76
CA ALA A 356 11.70 -4.15 28.72
C ALA A 356 11.20 -2.92 29.48
N TYR A 357 10.04 -2.37 29.09
CA TYR A 357 9.49 -1.11 29.56
C TYR A 357 8.40 -1.27 30.62
N ASN A 358 8.02 -2.51 30.98
CA ASN A 358 6.94 -2.82 31.91
C ASN A 358 5.60 -2.17 31.48
N ILE A 359 5.36 -2.11 30.16
CA ILE A 359 4.15 -1.54 29.56
C ILE A 359 3.12 -2.63 29.34
N THR A 360 1.95 -2.49 29.96
CA THR A 360 0.81 -3.41 29.75
C THR A 360 0.16 -3.15 28.40
N LEU A 361 0.42 -4.01 27.41
CA LEU A 361 -0.18 -3.91 26.06
C LEU A 361 -1.55 -4.59 25.93
N VAL A 362 -1.93 -5.45 26.87
CA VAL A 362 -3.20 -6.20 26.90
C VAL A 362 -3.57 -6.54 28.35
N ASN A 363 -4.86 -6.73 28.63
CA ASN A 363 -5.31 -7.27 29.93
C ASN A 363 -5.11 -8.79 30.04
N GLU A 364 -5.26 -9.36 31.24
CA GLU A 364 -5.05 -10.80 31.50
C GLU A 364 -5.87 -11.73 30.58
N THR A 365 -7.14 -11.39 30.32
CA THR A 365 -8.04 -12.16 29.45
C THR A 365 -7.56 -12.15 28.00
N GLN A 366 -7.15 -10.97 27.51
CA GLN A 366 -6.54 -10.82 26.19
C GLN A 366 -5.22 -11.59 26.11
N LEU A 367 -4.33 -11.46 27.11
CA LEU A 367 -3.04 -12.16 27.15
C LEU A 367 -3.20 -13.67 27.10
N ALA A 368 -4.15 -14.23 27.85
CA ALA A 368 -4.47 -15.66 27.80
C ALA A 368 -4.97 -16.08 26.39
N ALA A 369 -5.78 -15.25 25.74
CA ALA A 369 -6.24 -15.51 24.37
C ALA A 369 -5.12 -15.41 23.32
N LEU A 370 -4.22 -14.42 23.42
CA LEU A 370 -3.03 -14.31 22.55
C LEU A 370 -2.12 -15.52 22.71
N THR A 371 -1.83 -15.90 23.96
CA THR A 371 -0.98 -17.06 24.30
C THR A 371 -1.56 -18.36 23.76
N ALA A 372 -2.88 -18.57 23.89
CA ALA A 372 -3.56 -19.74 23.35
C ALA A 372 -3.59 -19.77 21.80
N ALA A 373 -3.60 -18.60 21.15
CA ALA A 373 -3.60 -18.48 19.70
C ALA A 373 -2.22 -18.62 19.05
N ALA A 374 -1.12 -18.30 19.76
CA ALA A 374 0.22 -18.24 19.20
C ALA A 374 0.69 -19.55 18.51
N PRO A 375 0.47 -20.76 19.08
CA PRO A 375 0.84 -22.01 18.40
C PRO A 375 0.11 -22.23 17.07
N LYS A 376 -1.17 -21.81 16.98
CA LYS A 376 -1.94 -21.86 15.73
C LYS A 376 -1.43 -20.82 14.73
N CYS A 377 -1.09 -19.61 15.18
CA CYS A 377 -0.50 -18.57 14.33
C CYS A 377 0.78 -19.08 13.66
N ARG A 378 1.74 -19.56 14.47
CA ARG A 378 2.98 -20.17 13.98
C ARG A 378 2.74 -21.33 13.02
N GLY A 379 1.79 -22.22 13.34
CA GLY A 379 1.42 -23.36 12.50
C GLY A 379 0.84 -22.97 11.14
N LEU A 380 0.03 -21.92 11.07
CA LEU A 380 -0.48 -21.36 9.81
C LEU A 380 0.62 -20.67 9.01
N MET A 381 1.45 -19.84 9.66
CA MET A 381 2.53 -19.12 8.99
C MET A 381 3.61 -20.07 8.45
N THR A 382 3.91 -21.15 9.17
CA THR A 382 4.80 -22.23 8.71
C THR A 382 4.24 -22.93 7.47
N LYS A 383 2.93 -23.18 7.40
CA LYS A 383 2.29 -23.80 6.23
C LYS A 383 2.25 -22.87 5.01
N CYS A 384 2.08 -21.56 5.24
CA CYS A 384 2.13 -20.54 4.19
C CYS A 384 3.45 -20.60 3.39
N GLN A 385 4.59 -20.91 4.05
CA GLN A 385 5.90 -21.01 3.40
C GLN A 385 5.96 -22.01 2.23
N THR A 386 5.14 -23.06 2.25
CA THR A 386 5.11 -24.11 1.21
C THR A 386 3.75 -24.21 0.49
N ASN A 387 2.75 -23.44 0.93
CA ASN A 387 1.42 -23.43 0.34
C ASN A 387 0.80 -22.03 0.44
N THR A 388 0.96 -21.23 -0.61
CA THR A 388 0.49 -19.83 -0.68
C THR A 388 -1.02 -19.67 -0.49
N SER A 389 -1.83 -20.69 -0.78
CA SER A 389 -3.28 -20.65 -0.55
C SER A 389 -3.68 -20.48 0.93
N ILE A 390 -2.77 -20.79 1.86
CA ILE A 390 -2.97 -20.62 3.31
C ILE A 390 -2.54 -19.23 3.79
N CYS A 391 -1.72 -18.49 3.04
CA CYS A 391 -1.15 -17.21 3.50
C CYS A 391 -2.22 -16.16 3.84
N GLN A 392 -3.34 -16.11 3.11
CA GLN A 392 -4.46 -15.24 3.44
C GLN A 392 -5.11 -15.58 4.80
N GLU A 393 -5.25 -16.88 5.12
CA GLU A 393 -5.72 -17.32 6.44
C GLU A 393 -4.68 -16.99 7.52
N ALA A 394 -3.40 -17.26 7.26
CA ALA A 394 -2.31 -17.03 8.18
C ALA A 394 -2.19 -15.55 8.58
N GLY A 395 -2.15 -14.65 7.59
CA GLY A 395 -2.10 -13.20 7.81
C GLY A 395 -3.33 -12.65 8.52
N SER A 396 -4.54 -13.09 8.10
CA SER A 396 -5.80 -12.69 8.76
C SER A 396 -5.88 -13.20 10.21
N PHE A 397 -5.43 -14.43 10.47
CA PHE A 397 -5.37 -14.99 11.82
C PHE A 397 -4.37 -14.24 12.70
N TRP A 398 -3.16 -13.95 12.20
CA TRP A 398 -2.17 -13.13 12.90
C TRP A 398 -2.74 -11.74 13.23
N GLN A 399 -3.24 -11.03 12.22
CA GLN A 399 -3.78 -9.67 12.36
C GLN A 399 -4.88 -9.63 13.43
N THR A 400 -5.84 -10.56 13.38
CA THR A 400 -7.00 -10.53 14.28
C THR A 400 -6.79 -11.19 15.64
N LYS A 401 -5.79 -12.07 15.82
CA LYS A 401 -5.59 -12.86 17.06
C LYS A 401 -4.26 -12.63 17.76
N GLN A 402 -3.31 -11.95 17.15
CA GLN A 402 -2.04 -11.58 17.77
C GLN A 402 -1.84 -10.07 17.78
N TYR A 403 -2.05 -9.40 16.63
CA TYR A 403 -1.60 -8.02 16.47
C TYR A 403 -2.64 -6.96 16.88
N SER A 404 -3.85 -6.98 16.29
CA SER A 404 -4.90 -5.96 16.59
C SER A 404 -5.18 -5.73 18.08
N PRO A 405 -5.24 -6.75 18.96
CA PRO A 405 -5.49 -6.52 20.39
C PRO A 405 -4.41 -5.67 21.10
N LEU A 406 -3.17 -5.70 20.63
CA LEU A 406 -2.07 -4.92 21.21
C LEU A 406 -2.18 -3.43 20.85
N LEU A 407 -2.79 -3.14 19.71
CA LEU A 407 -3.05 -1.77 19.23
C LEU A 407 -4.20 -1.09 19.98
N GLU A 408 -5.10 -1.84 20.62
CA GLU A 408 -6.26 -1.29 21.36
C GLU A 408 -5.85 -0.34 22.50
N THR A 409 -4.59 -0.35 22.92
CA THR A 409 -4.03 0.55 23.96
C THR A 409 -3.81 1.98 23.51
N GLY A 410 -3.87 2.29 22.21
CA GLY A 410 -3.52 3.61 21.67
C GLY A 410 -2.03 3.80 21.37
N ARG A 411 -1.17 2.84 21.74
CA ARG A 411 0.29 2.93 21.59
C ARG A 411 0.75 2.75 20.15
N SER A 412 1.85 3.42 19.80
CA SER A 412 2.44 3.31 18.47
C SER A 412 3.00 1.90 18.23
N PRO A 413 2.69 1.23 17.12
CA PRO A 413 3.31 -0.05 16.78
C PRO A 413 4.80 0.06 16.48
N TYR A 414 5.26 1.28 16.13
CA TYR A 414 6.67 1.53 15.84
C TYR A 414 7.48 1.89 17.10
N ASP A 415 6.83 2.22 18.22
CA ASP A 415 7.49 2.42 19.50
C ASP A 415 6.44 2.35 20.62
N ILE A 416 6.42 1.23 21.35
CA ILE A 416 5.40 0.99 22.39
C ILE A 416 5.43 2.02 23.53
N ARG A 417 6.51 2.82 23.67
CA ARG A 417 6.61 3.87 24.67
C ARG A 417 5.80 5.11 24.29
N LYS A 418 5.60 5.33 22.99
CA LYS A 418 4.91 6.50 22.41
C LYS A 418 3.43 6.19 22.22
N GLU A 419 2.57 7.16 22.50
CA GLU A 419 1.16 7.12 22.07
C GLU A 419 1.07 7.41 20.57
N CYS A 420 0.07 6.85 19.89
CA CYS A 420 -0.31 7.29 18.55
C CYS A 420 -1.33 8.44 18.67
N GLU A 421 -1.01 9.61 18.13
CA GLU A 421 -1.86 10.82 18.24
C GLU A 421 -3.15 10.74 17.42
N THR A 422 -3.24 9.75 16.52
CA THR A 422 -4.38 9.45 15.66
C THR A 422 -4.97 8.08 15.98
N ALA A 423 -6.00 7.66 15.25
CA ALA A 423 -6.48 6.29 15.35
C ALA A 423 -5.34 5.30 15.02
N VAL A 424 -5.09 4.34 15.90
CA VAL A 424 -4.03 3.30 15.79
C VAL A 424 -4.05 2.44 14.52
N TRP A 425 -5.13 2.52 13.73
CA TRP A 425 -5.24 1.92 12.41
C TRP A 425 -4.49 2.72 11.32
N ASP A 426 -4.10 3.96 11.61
CA ASP A 426 -3.25 4.83 10.81
C ASP A 426 -1.80 4.80 11.33
N SER A 427 -1.07 3.75 10.97
CA SER A 427 0.32 3.58 11.42
C SER A 427 1.24 4.74 11.01
N VAL A 428 1.01 5.33 9.84
CA VAL A 428 1.85 6.41 9.28
C VAL A 428 1.64 7.71 10.03
N ALA A 429 0.43 7.99 10.53
CA ALA A 429 0.23 9.09 11.46
C ALA A 429 0.80 8.80 12.87
N CYS A 430 1.01 7.53 13.24
CA CYS A 430 1.88 7.19 14.39
C CYS A 430 3.39 7.45 14.12
N GLN A 431 3.80 7.79 12.89
CA GLN A 431 5.14 8.26 12.55
C GLN A 431 5.19 9.81 12.59
N LEU A 432 5.56 10.36 13.75
CA LEU A 432 5.52 11.81 14.05
C LEU A 432 6.22 12.75 13.04
N LYS A 433 7.10 12.25 12.16
CA LYS A 433 7.84 13.06 11.17
C LYS A 433 7.16 13.10 9.79
N MET A 434 6.13 12.29 9.52
CA MET A 434 5.59 12.09 8.18
C MET A 434 5.07 13.38 7.52
N SER A 435 4.16 14.07 8.20
CA SER A 435 3.41 15.20 7.65
C SER A 435 4.32 16.32 7.14
N LYS A 436 5.36 16.66 7.92
CA LYS A 436 6.36 17.67 7.56
C LYS A 436 7.33 17.20 6.48
N ILE A 437 7.72 15.92 6.45
CA ILE A 437 8.58 15.38 5.39
C ILE A 437 7.83 15.39 4.05
N LYS A 438 6.57 14.93 4.02
CA LYS A 438 5.72 15.04 2.83
C LYS A 438 5.55 16.50 2.39
N ALA A 439 5.19 17.41 3.30
CA ALA A 439 5.01 18.82 2.97
C ALA A 439 6.29 19.51 2.45
N TYR A 440 7.47 19.10 2.94
CA TYR A 440 8.75 19.56 2.42
C TYR A 440 9.03 19.02 1.01
N LEU A 441 8.86 17.71 0.80
CA LEU A 441 9.10 17.03 -0.47
C LEU A 441 8.11 17.46 -1.57
N ASP A 442 6.88 17.83 -1.21
CA ASP A 442 5.89 18.36 -2.14
C ASP A 442 6.01 19.87 -2.40
N SER A 443 6.90 20.58 -1.70
CA SER A 443 7.11 22.00 -1.97
C SER A 443 7.66 22.22 -3.39
N PRO A 444 7.12 23.18 -4.18
CA PRO A 444 7.52 23.37 -5.57
C PRO A 444 9.04 23.55 -5.77
N GLN A 445 9.69 24.26 -4.83
CA GLN A 445 11.12 24.52 -4.86
C GLN A 445 11.96 23.25 -4.67
N VAL A 446 11.53 22.34 -3.79
CA VAL A 446 12.22 21.05 -3.59
C VAL A 446 12.00 20.13 -4.79
N ARG A 447 10.78 20.06 -5.33
CA ARG A 447 10.46 19.28 -6.53
C ARG A 447 11.25 19.74 -7.76
N GLU A 448 11.34 21.06 -7.98
CA GLU A 448 12.16 21.66 -9.04
C GLU A 448 13.65 21.34 -8.86
N PHE A 449 14.18 21.53 -7.65
CA PHE A 449 15.59 21.25 -7.34
C PHE A 449 15.98 19.78 -7.52
N LEU A 450 15.09 18.85 -7.13
CA LEU A 450 15.29 17.41 -7.32
C LEU A 450 15.05 16.94 -8.76
N GLY A 451 14.51 17.80 -9.64
CA GLY A 451 14.18 17.45 -11.02
C GLY A 451 12.99 16.50 -11.16
N VAL A 452 12.03 16.55 -10.23
CA VAL A 452 10.80 15.74 -10.27
C VAL A 452 9.95 16.15 -11.46
N ASP A 453 9.47 15.18 -12.24
CA ASP A 453 8.63 15.43 -13.41
C ASP A 453 7.35 16.20 -13.02
N PRO A 454 7.01 17.35 -13.65
CA PRO A 454 5.81 18.11 -13.32
C PRO A 454 4.47 17.37 -13.53
N SER A 455 4.48 16.25 -14.27
CA SER A 455 3.32 15.37 -14.43
C SER A 455 3.20 14.29 -13.36
N PHE A 456 4.24 14.08 -12.54
CA PHE A 456 4.20 13.17 -11.40
C PHE A 456 3.33 13.76 -10.28
N GLY A 457 2.60 12.89 -9.58
CA GLY A 457 1.67 13.28 -8.51
C GLY A 457 2.37 13.85 -7.27
N GLU A 458 1.60 14.02 -6.20
CA GLU A 458 2.17 14.28 -4.88
C GLU A 458 3.13 13.16 -4.48
N TRP A 459 4.16 13.49 -3.68
CA TRP A 459 4.98 12.49 -3.03
C TRP A 459 4.11 11.67 -2.09
N ALA A 460 4.04 10.37 -2.36
CA ALA A 460 3.48 9.39 -1.46
C ALA A 460 4.65 8.60 -0.89
N MET A 461 4.74 8.51 0.44
CA MET A 461 5.64 7.51 1.05
C MET A 461 5.37 6.15 0.41
N LEU A 462 4.08 5.81 0.26
CA LEU A 462 3.59 4.45 0.10
C LEU A 462 2.64 4.29 -1.09
N ASN A 463 2.88 3.26 -1.92
CA ASN A 463 1.94 2.84 -2.96
C ASN A 463 1.03 1.70 -2.49
N TYR A 464 -0.21 2.03 -2.10
CA TYR A 464 -1.19 1.07 -1.59
C TYR A 464 -1.58 -0.05 -2.58
N THR A 465 -1.53 0.20 -3.89
CA THR A 465 -1.82 -0.83 -4.90
C THR A 465 -0.73 -1.90 -4.90
N ILE A 466 0.53 -1.47 -4.92
CA ILE A 466 1.69 -2.37 -4.92
C ILE A 466 1.74 -3.15 -3.60
N ASN A 467 1.62 -2.44 -2.47
CA ASN A 467 1.44 -3.00 -1.14
C ASN A 467 0.43 -4.15 -1.11
N ALA A 468 -0.80 -3.92 -1.59
CA ALA A 468 -1.89 -4.87 -1.45
C ALA A 468 -1.59 -6.18 -2.18
N ASN A 469 -0.77 -6.14 -3.24
CA ASN A 469 -0.33 -7.32 -3.96
C ASN A 469 0.75 -8.11 -3.20
N PHE A 470 1.71 -7.46 -2.52
CA PHE A 470 2.73 -8.16 -1.69
C PHE A 470 2.14 -9.03 -0.58
N PHE A 471 1.01 -8.63 0.01
CA PHE A 471 0.29 -9.40 1.04
C PHE A 471 -1.00 -10.06 0.52
N GLY A 472 -1.28 -9.96 -0.78
CA GLY A 472 -2.53 -10.40 -1.38
C GLY A 472 -2.35 -11.49 -2.42
N ALA A 473 -3.47 -11.99 -2.93
CA ALA A 473 -3.47 -12.89 -4.07
C ALA A 473 -3.00 -12.16 -5.34
N PRO A 474 -2.18 -12.78 -6.21
CA PRO A 474 -1.68 -14.16 -6.11
C PRO A 474 -0.34 -14.33 -5.36
N HIS A 475 0.32 -13.24 -4.96
CA HIS A 475 1.76 -13.24 -4.64
C HIS A 475 2.09 -13.66 -3.20
N TYR A 476 1.52 -12.98 -2.20
CA TYR A 476 1.78 -13.21 -0.77
C TYR A 476 3.26 -13.14 -0.32
N SER A 477 4.16 -12.52 -1.11
CA SER A 477 5.59 -12.34 -0.83
C SER A 477 5.92 -11.98 0.62
N GLY A 478 5.19 -11.02 1.22
CA GLY A 478 5.49 -10.58 2.59
C GLY A 478 5.24 -11.64 3.68
N PHE A 479 4.48 -12.69 3.38
CA PHE A 479 4.32 -13.85 4.28
C PHE A 479 5.36 -14.95 4.05
N ILE A 480 6.16 -14.88 2.99
CA ILE A 480 7.19 -15.88 2.66
C ILE A 480 8.55 -15.41 3.20
N SER A 481 9.20 -16.25 4.02
CA SER A 481 10.50 -15.96 4.63
C SER A 481 11.61 -15.87 3.59
N VAL A 482 12.50 -14.90 3.74
CA VAL A 482 13.74 -14.77 2.96
C VAL A 482 15.00 -15.12 3.77
N ALA A 483 14.85 -15.69 4.97
CA ALA A 483 15.96 -16.06 5.85
C ALA A 483 16.93 -17.09 5.24
N ASP A 484 16.45 -17.94 4.32
CA ASP A 484 17.31 -18.84 3.54
C ASP A 484 18.22 -18.04 2.56
N LYS A 485 17.76 -16.91 2.02
CA LYS A 485 18.60 -16.00 1.20
C LYS A 485 19.73 -15.40 2.04
N VAL A 486 19.46 -15.02 3.29
CA VAL A 486 20.48 -14.54 4.25
C VAL A 486 21.49 -15.65 4.59
N SER A 487 20.99 -16.86 4.79
CA SER A 487 21.80 -18.06 5.07
C SER A 487 22.77 -18.38 3.92
N ASP A 488 22.31 -18.32 2.67
CA ASP A 488 23.15 -18.45 1.48
C ASP A 488 24.24 -17.38 1.41
N LEU A 489 23.90 -16.11 1.68
CA LEU A 489 24.85 -14.99 1.62
C LEU A 489 25.94 -15.09 2.69
N LEU A 490 25.62 -15.57 3.91
CA LEU A 490 26.60 -15.88 4.94
C LEU A 490 27.58 -16.98 4.50
N ASN A 491 27.06 -18.06 3.90
CA ASN A 491 27.88 -19.15 3.36
C ASN A 491 28.73 -18.70 2.15
N ALA A 492 28.24 -17.76 1.34
CA ALA A 492 28.98 -17.11 0.25
C ALA A 492 30.04 -16.11 0.75
N GLY A 493 30.08 -15.82 2.05
CA GLY A 493 31.12 -15.02 2.68
C GLY A 493 30.82 -13.52 2.84
N LEU A 494 29.56 -13.10 2.70
CA LEU A 494 29.14 -11.73 3.05
C LEU A 494 29.05 -11.55 4.56
N HIS A 495 29.23 -10.31 5.01
CA HIS A 495 28.91 -9.92 6.39
C HIS A 495 27.42 -9.57 6.51
N VAL A 496 26.78 -10.00 7.60
CA VAL A 496 25.37 -9.72 7.91
C VAL A 496 25.28 -9.06 9.28
N LEU A 497 24.68 -7.88 9.32
CA LEU A 497 24.25 -7.22 10.55
C LEU A 497 22.72 -7.26 10.64
N LEU A 498 22.20 -7.79 11.73
CA LEU A 498 20.81 -7.62 12.14
C LEU A 498 20.81 -6.69 13.36
N TYR A 499 20.16 -5.53 13.27
CA TYR A 499 19.98 -4.62 14.41
C TYR A 499 18.49 -4.40 14.68
N VAL A 500 18.13 -4.23 15.95
CA VAL A 500 16.72 -4.11 16.35
C VAL A 500 16.55 -3.20 17.55
N GLY A 501 15.62 -2.24 17.47
CA GLY A 501 15.18 -1.46 18.62
C GLY A 501 14.27 -2.26 19.55
N ASP A 502 14.55 -2.20 20.86
CA ASP A 502 13.84 -2.97 21.89
C ASP A 502 12.40 -2.49 22.21
N ALA A 503 11.98 -1.34 21.67
CA ALA A 503 10.63 -0.79 21.83
C ALA A 503 9.71 -1.01 20.60
N ASP A 504 10.20 -1.63 19.52
CA ASP A 504 9.38 -1.95 18.35
C ASP A 504 8.40 -3.09 18.63
N LEU A 505 7.12 -2.93 18.27
CA LEU A 505 6.12 -3.98 18.37
C LEU A 505 6.08 -4.87 17.11
N LEU A 506 6.28 -4.26 15.95
CA LEU A 506 5.97 -4.85 14.65
C LEU A 506 7.05 -5.86 14.21
N CYS A 507 8.32 -5.45 14.23
CA CYS A 507 9.47 -6.29 13.89
C CYS A 507 10.39 -6.43 15.11
N ASN A 508 9.78 -6.88 16.21
CA ASN A 508 10.32 -6.77 17.56
C ASN A 508 11.61 -7.57 17.84
N ILE A 509 12.26 -7.19 18.95
CA ILE A 509 13.52 -7.79 19.44
C ILE A 509 13.51 -9.32 19.54
N TYR A 510 12.39 -9.94 19.98
CA TYR A 510 12.29 -11.40 20.10
C TYR A 510 12.29 -12.08 18.74
N ALA A 511 11.55 -11.52 17.77
CA ALA A 511 11.52 -12.00 16.41
C ALA A 511 12.89 -11.93 15.71
N ILE A 512 13.59 -10.79 15.81
CA ILE A 512 14.88 -10.60 15.13
C ILE A 512 15.96 -11.48 15.78
N LYS A 513 15.93 -11.66 17.11
CA LYS A 513 16.81 -12.59 17.82
C LYS A 513 16.56 -14.05 17.42
N ALA A 514 15.30 -14.50 17.43
CA ALA A 514 14.93 -15.84 16.98
C ALA A 514 15.31 -16.08 15.51
N THR A 515 15.17 -15.06 14.65
CA THR A 515 15.63 -15.09 13.26
C THR A 515 17.14 -15.31 13.20
N ALA A 516 17.94 -14.51 13.91
CA ALA A 516 19.40 -14.62 13.94
C ALA A 516 19.87 -16.02 14.40
N GLU A 517 19.25 -16.56 15.44
CA GLU A 517 19.57 -17.89 16.02
C GLU A 517 19.14 -19.07 15.11
N LYS A 518 18.21 -18.84 14.17
CA LYS A 518 17.65 -19.84 13.25
C LYS A 518 18.38 -19.93 11.90
N LEU A 519 19.13 -18.91 11.48
CA LEU A 519 19.87 -18.88 10.21
C LEU A 519 20.78 -20.11 10.06
N LYS A 520 20.83 -20.70 8.86
CA LYS A 520 21.51 -21.99 8.58
C LYS A 520 22.78 -21.80 7.75
N TRP A 521 23.89 -21.59 8.42
CA TRP A 521 25.18 -21.33 7.81
C TRP A 521 26.30 -22.04 8.55
N SER A 522 27.50 -22.06 7.97
CA SER A 522 28.66 -22.77 8.52
C SER A 522 29.03 -22.39 9.97
N GLY A 523 28.70 -21.18 10.41
CA GLY A 523 28.92 -20.69 11.78
C GLY A 523 27.70 -20.70 12.71
N SER A 524 26.55 -21.28 12.34
CA SER A 524 25.33 -21.23 13.17
C SER A 524 25.52 -21.77 14.59
N GLY A 525 26.23 -22.90 14.73
CA GLY A 525 26.46 -23.54 16.03
C GLY A 525 27.29 -22.66 16.96
N ASP A 526 28.37 -22.07 16.44
CA ASP A 526 29.27 -21.20 17.19
C ASP A 526 28.63 -19.84 17.49
N PHE A 527 27.83 -19.28 16.57
CA PHE A 527 27.04 -18.07 16.83
C PHE A 527 26.05 -18.31 17.99
N ASN A 528 25.35 -19.44 18.00
CA ASN A 528 24.42 -19.79 19.08
C ASN A 528 25.13 -20.15 20.40
N ALA A 529 26.38 -20.64 20.34
CA ALA A 529 27.23 -20.84 21.51
C ALA A 529 27.88 -19.55 22.02
N THR A 530 27.97 -18.50 21.18
CA THR A 530 28.58 -17.23 21.53
C THR A 530 27.69 -16.47 22.50
N LYS A 531 28.24 -16.13 23.67
CA LYS A 531 27.51 -15.37 24.69
C LYS A 531 27.19 -13.96 24.19
N GLU A 532 25.95 -13.55 24.42
CA GLU A 532 25.50 -12.17 24.23
C GLU A 532 26.06 -11.26 25.33
N CYS A 533 26.64 -10.13 24.91
CA CYS A 533 27.36 -9.17 25.76
C CYS A 533 26.69 -7.80 25.73
N LEU A 534 27.01 -6.93 26.69
CA LEU A 534 26.59 -5.52 26.62
C LEU A 534 27.29 -4.83 25.45
N TYR A 535 26.56 -4.00 24.70
CA TYR A 535 27.14 -3.18 23.65
C TYR A 535 27.97 -2.05 24.26
N LEU A 536 29.22 -1.88 23.79
CA LEU A 536 30.11 -0.80 24.23
C LEU A 536 30.39 0.16 23.07
N THR A 537 30.13 1.45 23.30
CA THR A 537 30.42 2.56 22.37
C THR A 537 31.71 3.26 22.78
N ALA A 538 32.45 3.81 21.81
CA ALA A 538 33.64 4.60 22.10
C ALA A 538 33.32 5.93 22.81
N SER A 539 32.11 6.46 22.63
CA SER A 539 31.62 7.67 23.31
C SER A 539 31.10 7.42 24.73
N GLY A 540 30.94 6.15 25.15
CA GLY A 540 30.53 5.81 26.51
C GLY A 540 29.02 5.90 26.79
N ILE A 541 28.17 5.78 25.75
CA ILE A 541 26.71 5.65 25.89
C ILE A 541 26.41 4.49 26.86
N SER A 542 25.87 4.83 28.02
CA SER A 542 25.46 3.86 29.03
C SER A 542 24.17 3.15 28.59
N ASN A 543 24.09 1.85 28.88
CA ASN A 543 22.94 1.02 28.52
C ASN A 543 22.59 1.06 27.01
N ALA A 544 23.60 1.09 26.13
CA ALA A 544 23.41 1.13 24.67
C ALA A 544 22.61 -0.07 24.12
N GLY A 545 22.74 -1.25 24.72
CA GLY A 545 22.11 -2.45 24.20
C GLY A 545 22.88 -3.73 24.50
N THR A 546 22.61 -4.77 23.71
CA THR A 546 23.38 -6.01 23.70
C THR A 546 23.85 -6.37 22.30
N VAL A 547 24.93 -7.15 22.22
CA VAL A 547 25.47 -7.67 20.96
C VAL A 547 25.85 -9.13 21.09
N ARG A 548 25.59 -9.88 20.01
CA ARG A 548 26.14 -11.20 19.76
C ARG A 548 26.77 -11.18 18.38
N SER A 549 28.07 -11.44 18.30
CA SER A 549 28.81 -11.41 17.04
C SER A 549 29.69 -12.63 16.92
N TYR A 550 29.56 -13.38 15.83
CA TYR A 550 30.45 -14.49 15.51
C TYR A 550 30.77 -14.50 14.01
N SER A 551 32.07 -14.47 13.69
CA SER A 551 32.59 -14.51 12.32
C SER A 551 31.97 -13.44 11.41
N ARG A 552 30.92 -13.77 10.64
CA ARG A 552 30.26 -12.89 9.67
C ARG A 552 28.86 -12.44 10.06
N LEU A 553 28.28 -13.00 11.12
CA LEU A 553 26.94 -12.62 11.60
C LEU A 553 27.05 -11.82 12.91
N THR A 554 26.45 -10.64 12.91
CA THR A 554 26.29 -9.78 14.08
C THR A 554 24.81 -9.51 14.32
N TYR A 555 24.35 -9.72 15.54
CA TYR A 555 23.05 -9.31 16.05
C TYR A 555 23.25 -8.22 17.12
N VAL A 556 22.57 -7.08 16.98
CA VAL A 556 22.58 -5.98 17.95
C VAL A 556 21.16 -5.66 18.41
N ALA A 557 20.88 -5.83 19.70
CA ALA A 557 19.73 -5.19 20.32
C ALA A 557 20.12 -3.77 20.71
N VAL A 558 19.39 -2.77 20.21
CA VAL A 558 19.58 -1.36 20.55
C VAL A 558 18.53 -0.96 21.58
N HIS A 559 18.99 -0.61 22.79
CA HIS A 559 18.08 -0.16 23.83
C HIS A 559 17.58 1.25 23.57
N ASN A 560 16.38 1.55 24.06
CA ASN A 560 15.74 2.86 23.94
C ASN A 560 15.42 3.29 22.50
N ALA A 561 15.27 2.35 21.58
CA ALA A 561 14.87 2.60 20.19
C ALA A 561 13.61 1.82 19.81
N GLY A 562 12.73 2.45 19.03
CA GLY A 562 11.62 1.78 18.34
C GLY A 562 12.06 1.16 17.02
N HIS A 563 11.15 1.18 16.04
CA HIS A 563 11.34 0.63 14.70
C HIS A 563 12.47 1.33 13.94
N MET A 564 12.46 2.67 13.97
CA MET A 564 13.40 3.56 13.29
C MET A 564 14.61 3.85 14.17
N VAL A 565 15.51 2.87 14.30
CA VAL A 565 16.65 2.94 15.23
C VAL A 565 17.55 4.17 15.01
N PRO A 566 17.90 4.58 13.78
CA PRO A 566 18.67 5.81 13.57
C PRO A 566 17.86 7.08 13.84
N GLY A 567 16.53 7.00 13.84
CA GLY A 567 15.64 8.09 14.23
C GLY A 567 15.54 8.32 15.74
N ASP A 568 15.65 7.26 16.56
CA ASP A 568 15.54 7.29 18.03
C ASP A 568 16.90 7.28 18.76
N GLN A 569 17.90 6.57 18.24
CA GLN A 569 19.25 6.43 18.81
C GLN A 569 20.33 6.75 17.76
N PRO A 570 20.37 7.99 17.22
CA PRO A 570 21.16 8.34 16.04
C PRO A 570 22.68 8.13 16.22
N GLU A 571 23.24 8.51 17.38
CA GLU A 571 24.68 8.35 17.67
C GLU A 571 25.09 6.87 17.69
N LEU A 572 24.29 6.04 18.37
CA LEU A 572 24.53 4.61 18.48
C LEU A 572 24.30 3.89 17.14
N ALA A 573 23.30 4.28 16.36
CA ALA A 573 23.09 3.77 15.02
C ALA A 573 24.28 4.09 14.09
N LEU A 574 24.90 5.27 14.23
CA LEU A 574 26.12 5.62 13.52
C LEU A 574 27.33 4.78 13.99
N ASP A 575 27.49 4.52 15.29
CA ASP A 575 28.55 3.63 15.81
C ASP A 575 28.38 2.19 15.26
N VAL A 576 27.17 1.63 15.34
CA VAL A 576 26.82 0.29 14.85
C VAL A 576 27.13 0.13 13.36
N ILE A 577 26.67 1.05 12.50
CA ILE A 577 26.94 0.95 11.06
C ILE A 577 28.42 1.21 10.73
N SER A 578 29.10 2.09 11.49
CA SER A 578 30.53 2.38 11.29
C SER A 578 31.38 1.15 11.56
N LYS A 579 31.14 0.45 12.68
CA LYS A 579 31.83 -0.81 12.99
C LYS A 579 31.57 -1.85 11.90
N PHE A 580 30.33 -1.98 11.44
CA PHE A 580 29.95 -2.92 10.38
C PHE A 580 30.70 -2.69 9.07
N ILE A 581 30.63 -1.48 8.48
CA ILE A 581 31.21 -1.22 7.15
C ILE A 581 32.74 -1.24 7.15
N ARG A 582 33.36 -0.99 8.31
CA ARG A 582 34.81 -1.07 8.53
C ARG A 582 35.29 -2.45 8.93
N ASN A 583 34.37 -3.37 9.27
CA ASN A 583 34.66 -4.68 9.85
C ASN A 583 35.52 -4.58 11.13
N GLU A 584 35.12 -3.66 12.02
CA GLU A 584 35.65 -3.52 13.37
C GLU A 584 34.97 -4.51 14.33
N THR A 585 35.59 -4.80 15.47
CA THR A 585 34.99 -5.64 16.52
C THR A 585 33.87 -4.88 17.23
N PHE A 586 32.73 -5.55 17.42
CA PHE A 586 31.55 -5.01 18.09
C PHE A 586 31.68 -4.91 19.61
#